data_AF-A0A0J7KJC5-F1
#
_entry.id   AF-A0A0J7KJC5-F1
#
_cell.length_a   1.000
_cell.length_b   1.000
_cell.length_c   1.000
_cell.angle_alpha   90.00
_cell.angle_beta   90.00
_cell.angle_gamma   90.00
#
_symmetry.space_group_name_H-M   'P 1'
#
loop_
_entity.id
_entity.type
_entity.pdbx_description
1 polymer ?
#
loop_
_entity_poly.entity_id
_entity_poly.type
_entity_poly.pdbx_seq_one_letter_code
_entity_poly.pdbx_strand_id
1 'polypeptide(L)'
;MSVIVPNLSEWIAREHGGLNYYLTQFLTAHGSFGYFLHKIKKRETPSCFHCNADVDTVDHTLRQCPTWEKDRTQMRINLRLAEDENLTLETVVKRILQDCVHWYAFSQFAAKVIKEKEDEERR
;
A
#
# COMPACT_ATOMS: atom_id res chain seq x y z
N MET A 1 -1.11 5.96 10.20
CA MET A 1 -1.47 5.36 11.52
C MET A 1 -2.98 5.31 11.77
N SER A 2 -3.81 6.12 11.10
CA SER A 2 -5.27 6.13 11.31
C SER A 2 -5.99 4.81 11.02
N VAL A 3 -5.45 3.94 10.16
CA VAL A 3 -6.10 2.67 9.78
C VAL A 3 -5.83 1.50 10.73
N ILE A 4 -4.75 1.57 11.53
CA ILE A 4 -4.38 0.50 12.48
C ILE A 4 -5.09 0.70 13.81
N VAL A 5 -5.16 1.95 14.30
CA VAL A 5 -5.76 2.27 15.62
C VAL A 5 -7.18 1.71 15.79
N PRO A 6 -8.09 1.77 14.80
CA PRO A 6 -9.42 1.18 14.91
C PRO A 6 -9.43 -0.35 15.06
N ASN A 7 -8.35 -1.04 14.70
CA ASN A 7 -8.22 -2.50 14.77
C ASN A 7 -7.03 -2.89 15.67
N LEU A 8 -6.70 -2.07 16.67
CA LEU A 8 -5.47 -2.21 17.45
C LEU A 8 -5.44 -3.53 18.24
N SER A 9 -6.59 -3.95 18.78
CA SER A 9 -6.70 -5.20 19.54
C SER A 9 -6.38 -6.41 18.68
N GLU A 10 -6.97 -6.51 17.49
CA GLU A 10 -6.72 -7.56 16.51
C GLU A 10 -5.28 -7.49 15.98
N TRP A 11 -4.77 -6.27 15.78
CA TRP A 11 -3.40 -6.04 15.33
C TRP A 11 -2.36 -6.54 16.33
N ILE A 12 -2.60 -6.38 17.62
CA ILE A 12 -1.70 -6.86 18.69
C ILE A 12 -1.89 -8.36 18.91
N ALA A 13 -3.12 -8.88 18.84
CA ALA A 13 -3.45 -10.26 19.15
C ALA A 13 -3.08 -11.27 18.06
N ARG A 14 -2.89 -10.83 16.81
CA ARG A 14 -2.56 -11.71 15.68
C ARG A 14 -1.26 -12.51 15.94
N GLU A 15 -1.26 -13.77 15.53
CA GLU A 15 -0.09 -14.65 15.64
C GLU A 15 0.74 -14.71 14.35
N HIS A 16 0.27 -14.04 13.28
CA HIS A 16 0.92 -14.00 11.97
C HIS A 16 1.29 -12.58 11.54
N GLY A 17 2.16 -12.47 10.53
CA GLY A 17 2.35 -11.25 9.77
C GLY A 17 3.32 -10.24 10.40
N GLY A 18 4.62 -10.45 10.22
CA GLY A 18 5.62 -9.45 10.63
C GLY A 18 5.51 -8.16 9.82
N LEU A 19 5.77 -7.02 10.46
CA LEU A 19 6.06 -5.79 9.73
C LEU A 19 7.46 -5.88 9.13
N ASN A 20 7.59 -5.51 7.87
CA ASN A 20 8.87 -5.26 7.23
C ASN A 20 8.94 -3.79 6.79
N TYR A 21 10.10 -3.38 6.29
CA TYR A 21 10.33 -2.02 5.83
C TYR A 21 9.24 -1.55 4.83
N TYR A 22 9.02 -2.30 3.75
CA TYR A 22 8.10 -1.91 2.68
C TYR A 22 6.65 -1.81 3.14
N LEU A 23 6.18 -2.81 3.89
CA LEU A 23 4.83 -2.83 4.44
C LEU A 23 4.60 -1.65 5.40
N THR A 24 5.61 -1.34 6.22
CA THR A 24 5.56 -0.18 7.13
C THR A 24 5.45 1.13 6.36
N GLN A 25 6.26 1.32 5.30
CA GLN A 25 6.18 2.51 4.44
C GLN A 25 4.78 2.65 3.82
N PHE A 26 4.25 1.56 3.28
CA PHE A 26 2.93 1.55 2.65
C PHE A 26 1.80 1.89 3.64
N LEU A 27 1.77 1.24 4.81
CA LEU A 27 0.74 1.46 5.85
C LEU A 27 0.78 2.87 6.46
N THR A 28 1.94 3.50 6.42
CA THR A 28 2.13 4.86 6.95
C THR A 28 2.03 5.94 5.88
N ALA A 29 1.81 5.57 4.61
CA ALA A 29 1.86 6.47 3.46
C ALA A 29 3.19 7.25 3.39
N HIS A 30 4.28 6.57 3.71
CA HIS A 30 5.65 7.08 3.69
C HIS A 30 6.48 6.37 2.62
N GLY A 31 7.74 6.79 2.47
CA GLY A 31 8.68 6.22 1.50
C GLY A 31 8.64 6.97 0.19
N SER A 32 8.67 6.25 -0.92
CA SER A 32 8.80 6.82 -2.27
C SER A 32 7.47 7.26 -2.90
N PHE A 33 6.41 7.48 -2.10
CA PHE A 33 5.19 8.11 -2.61
C PHE A 33 5.43 9.60 -2.89
N GLY A 34 5.09 10.05 -4.09
CA GLY A 34 5.27 11.45 -4.51
C GLY A 34 4.66 12.45 -3.54
N TYR A 35 3.45 12.20 -3.03
CA TYR A 35 2.82 13.06 -2.02
C TYR A 35 3.68 13.20 -0.75
N PHE A 36 4.24 12.11 -0.25
CA PHE A 36 5.07 12.13 0.96
C PHE A 36 6.39 12.84 0.70
N LEU A 37 7.08 12.52 -0.39
CA LEU A 37 8.35 13.16 -0.77
C LEU A 37 8.19 14.68 -0.93
N HIS A 38 7.08 15.12 -1.54
CA HIS A 38 6.75 16.54 -1.65
C HIS A 38 6.50 17.18 -0.27
N LYS A 39 5.71 16.53 0.58
CA LYS A 39 5.42 17.00 1.96
C LYS A 39 6.71 17.22 2.76
N ILE A 40 7.72 16.36 2.61
CA ILE A 40 9.02 16.50 3.29
C ILE A 40 10.04 17.32 2.50
N LYS A 41 9.62 18.01 1.43
CA LYS A 41 10.44 18.88 0.57
C LYS A 41 11.61 18.16 -0.10
N LYS A 42 11.52 16.84 -0.31
CA LYS A 42 12.44 16.07 -1.16
C LYS A 42 12.10 16.16 -2.65
N ARG A 43 10.86 16.56 -2.98
CA ARG A 43 10.40 16.77 -4.35
C ARG A 43 9.60 18.07 -4.49
N GLU A 44 9.71 18.69 -5.65
CA GLU A 44 8.95 19.90 -5.99
C GLU A 44 7.46 19.63 -6.22
N THR A 45 7.12 18.44 -6.73
CA THR A 45 5.74 18.05 -7.04
C THR A 45 5.34 16.75 -6.34
N PRO A 46 4.05 16.58 -6.00
CA PRO A 46 3.53 15.35 -5.42
C PRO A 46 3.21 14.25 -6.46
N SER A 47 3.59 14.44 -7.72
CA SER A 47 3.12 13.61 -8.84
C SER A 47 3.69 12.19 -8.84
N CYS A 48 2.95 11.28 -9.48
CA CYS A 48 3.35 9.88 -9.65
C CYS A 48 4.35 9.73 -10.79
N PHE A 49 5.55 9.22 -10.49
CA PHE A 49 6.57 8.95 -11.51
C PHE A 49 6.12 7.89 -12.54
N HIS A 50 5.23 6.98 -12.15
CA HIS A 50 4.89 5.83 -13.02
C HIS A 50 3.75 6.10 -14.00
N CYS A 51 2.87 7.07 -13.72
CA CYS A 51 1.71 7.34 -14.55
C CYS A 51 1.38 8.82 -14.73
N ASN A 52 2.21 9.73 -14.21
CA ASN A 52 2.04 11.19 -14.30
C ASN A 52 0.74 11.74 -13.69
N ALA A 53 0.07 10.97 -12.81
CA ALA A 53 -1.04 11.51 -12.02
C ALA A 53 -0.54 12.65 -11.11
N ASP A 54 -1.38 13.67 -10.91
CA ASP A 54 -1.02 14.89 -10.17
C ASP A 54 -0.56 14.62 -8.74
N VAL A 55 -1.13 13.60 -8.08
CA VAL A 55 -0.83 13.27 -6.69
C VAL A 55 -0.67 11.76 -6.50
N ASP A 56 0.53 11.34 -6.11
CA ASP A 56 0.86 9.96 -5.80
C ASP A 56 0.65 9.67 -4.31
N THR A 57 -0.52 9.13 -4.01
CA THR A 57 -0.88 8.64 -2.67
C THR A 57 -0.94 7.10 -2.66
N VAL A 58 -0.97 6.54 -1.44
CA VAL A 58 -1.29 5.12 -1.24
C VAL A 58 -2.62 4.76 -1.91
N ASP A 59 -3.60 5.65 -1.80
CA ASP A 59 -4.92 5.46 -2.34
C ASP A 59 -4.93 5.42 -3.88
N HIS A 60 -4.20 6.36 -4.51
CA HIS A 60 -3.94 6.33 -5.95
C HIS A 60 -3.29 5.01 -6.38
N THR A 61 -2.27 4.57 -5.64
CA THR A 61 -1.58 3.29 -5.89
C THR A 61 -2.52 2.09 -5.77
N LEU A 62 -3.36 2.06 -4.74
CA LEU A 62 -4.32 0.99 -4.46
C LEU A 62 -5.53 0.96 -5.40
N ARG A 63 -5.84 2.04 -6.12
CA ARG A 63 -7.10 2.10 -6.88
C ARG A 63 -6.99 2.54 -8.33
N GLN A 64 -6.01 3.36 -8.66
CA GLN A 64 -6.05 4.16 -9.89
C GLN A 64 -4.81 3.98 -10.78
N CYS A 65 -3.63 3.84 -10.18
CA CYS A 65 -2.38 3.84 -10.94
C CYS A 65 -2.33 2.67 -11.94
N PRO A 66 -2.30 2.90 -13.26
CA PRO A 66 -2.34 1.80 -14.25
C PRO A 66 -1.14 0.86 -14.13
N THR A 67 0.01 1.36 -13.68
CA THR A 67 1.23 0.56 -13.46
C THR A 67 1.01 -0.63 -12.53
N TRP A 68 0.20 -0.46 -11.47
CA TRP A 68 -0.04 -1.50 -10.48
C TRP A 68 -1.29 -2.35 -10.77
N GLU A 69 -1.94 -2.19 -11.93
CA GLU A 69 -3.23 -2.83 -12.21
C GLU A 69 -3.17 -4.36 -12.07
N LYS A 70 -2.18 -5.00 -12.70
CA LYS A 70 -2.02 -6.47 -12.64
C LYS A 70 -1.77 -6.95 -11.21
N ASP A 71 -0.87 -6.28 -10.49
CA ASP A 71 -0.54 -6.62 -9.10
C ASP A 71 -1.71 -6.41 -8.15
N ARG A 72 -2.48 -5.33 -8.35
CA ARG A 72 -3.72 -5.08 -7.62
C ARG A 72 -4.75 -6.15 -7.87
N THR A 73 -4.97 -6.55 -9.13
CA THR A 73 -5.93 -7.61 -9.47
C THR A 73 -5.54 -8.92 -8.79
N GLN A 74 -4.27 -9.30 -8.83
CA GLN A 74 -3.79 -10.49 -8.13
C GLN A 74 -3.96 -10.38 -6.61
N MET A 75 -3.66 -9.22 -6.04
CA MET A 75 -3.88 -8.96 -4.62
C MET A 75 -5.36 -9.05 -4.24
N ARG A 76 -6.29 -8.50 -5.04
CA ARG A 76 -7.74 -8.60 -4.79
C ARG A 76 -8.20 -10.05 -4.73
N ILE A 77 -7.74 -10.88 -5.67
CA ILE A 77 -8.04 -12.32 -5.70
C ILE A 77 -7.53 -12.99 -4.42
N ASN A 78 -6.28 -12.74 -4.04
CA ASN A 78 -5.69 -13.35 -2.85
C ASN A 78 -6.34 -12.89 -1.54
N LEU A 79 -6.83 -11.65 -1.49
CA LEU A 79 -7.60 -11.09 -0.36
C LEU A 79 -9.08 -11.51 -0.36
N ARG A 80 -9.52 -12.26 -1.39
CA ARG A 80 -10.91 -12.71 -1.57
C ARG A 80 -11.92 -11.56 -1.52
N LEU A 81 -11.58 -10.44 -2.14
CA LEU A 81 -12.45 -9.28 -2.25
C LEU A 81 -13.49 -9.51 -3.36
N ALA A 82 -14.73 -9.06 -3.12
CA ALA A 82 -15.75 -9.05 -4.17
C ALA A 82 -15.36 -8.07 -5.30
N GLU A 83 -15.89 -8.27 -6.51
CA GLU A 83 -15.55 -7.42 -7.67
C GLU A 83 -15.84 -5.95 -7.42
N ASP A 84 -16.95 -5.64 -6.74
CA ASP A 84 -17.43 -4.30 -6.41
C ASP A 84 -16.89 -3.77 -5.06
N GLU A 85 -16.13 -4.57 -4.30
CA GLU A 85 -15.63 -4.15 -3.00
C GLU A 85 -14.51 -3.11 -3.15
N ASN A 86 -14.71 -1.94 -2.52
CA ASN A 86 -13.76 -0.83 -2.55
C ASN A 86 -12.41 -1.23 -1.92
N LEU A 87 -11.34 -1.14 -2.73
CA LEU A 87 -9.97 -1.39 -2.28
C LEU A 87 -9.39 -0.17 -1.57
N THR A 88 -9.71 -0.01 -0.30
CA THR A 88 -9.10 1.00 0.57
C THR A 88 -8.06 0.37 1.49
N LEU A 89 -7.17 1.20 2.06
CA LEU A 89 -6.22 0.72 3.06
C LEU A 89 -6.93 0.16 4.31
N GLU A 90 -8.11 0.68 4.65
CA GLU A 90 -8.94 0.14 5.74
C GLU A 90 -9.45 -1.26 5.43
N THR A 91 -9.99 -1.47 4.23
CA THR A 91 -10.44 -2.80 3.77
C THR A 91 -9.28 -3.79 3.79
N VAL A 92 -8.11 -3.38 3.28
CA VAL A 92 -6.91 -4.21 3.30
C VAL A 92 -6.50 -4.59 4.72
N VAL A 93 -6.41 -3.61 5.63
CA VAL A 93 -6.03 -3.85 7.03
C VAL A 93 -6.99 -4.85 7.69
N LYS A 94 -8.30 -4.71 7.48
CA LYS A 94 -9.29 -5.67 7.99
C LYS A 94 -9.04 -7.08 7.46
N ARG A 95 -8.68 -7.26 6.19
CA ARG A 95 -8.42 -8.59 5.60
C ARG A 95 -7.11 -9.21 6.08
N ILE A 96 -6.02 -8.45 6.13
CA ILE A 96 -4.71 -9.00 6.52
C ILE A 96 -4.67 -9.44 7.99
N LEU A 97 -5.51 -8.85 8.83
CA LEU A 97 -5.64 -9.26 10.23
C LEU A 97 -6.33 -10.61 10.39
N GLN A 98 -7.12 -11.05 9.42
CA GLN A 98 -7.90 -12.30 9.51
C GLN A 98 -7.06 -13.54 9.18
N ASP A 99 -6.05 -13.42 8.33
CA ASP A 99 -5.39 -14.60 7.74
C ASP A 99 -3.95 -14.29 7.28
N CYS A 100 -3.05 -15.27 7.43
CA CYS A 100 -1.64 -15.12 7.10
C CYS A 100 -1.36 -15.06 5.59
N VAL A 101 -2.19 -15.70 4.77
CA VAL A 101 -2.16 -15.61 3.30
C VAL A 101 -2.58 -14.22 2.85
N HIS A 102 -3.62 -13.65 3.45
CA HIS A 102 -4.01 -12.26 3.18
C HIS A 102 -2.87 -11.29 3.52
N TRP A 103 -2.26 -11.45 4.69
CA TRP A 103 -1.10 -10.66 5.09
C TRP A 103 0.04 -10.78 4.10
N TYR A 104 0.40 -12.00 3.72
CA TYR A 104 1.48 -12.25 2.77
C TYR A 104 1.20 -11.63 1.41
N ALA A 105 -0.04 -11.73 0.91
CA ALA A 105 -0.44 -11.13 -0.36
C ALA A 105 -0.24 -9.61 -0.37
N PHE A 106 -0.70 -8.92 0.67
CA PHE A 106 -0.51 -7.48 0.77
C PHE A 106 0.96 -7.10 1.01
N SER A 107 1.69 -7.86 1.83
CA SER A 107 3.11 -7.63 2.06
C SER A 107 3.92 -7.72 0.77
N GLN A 108 3.63 -8.69 -0.10
CA GLN A 108 4.30 -8.84 -1.39
C GLN A 108 3.96 -7.69 -2.35
N PHE A 109 2.69 -7.28 -2.38
CA PHE A 109 2.27 -6.11 -3.14
C PHE A 109 3.00 -4.84 -2.67
N ALA A 110 3.01 -4.58 -1.36
CA ALA A 110 3.69 -3.43 -0.77
C ALA A 110 5.20 -3.46 -1.07
N ALA A 111 5.85 -4.62 -0.95
CA ALA A 111 7.26 -4.80 -1.25
C ALA A 111 7.58 -4.47 -2.70
N LYS A 112 6.79 -4.97 -3.65
CA LYS A 112 6.98 -4.68 -5.07
C LYS A 112 6.83 -3.19 -5.36
N VAL A 113 5.70 -2.60 -4.93
CA VAL A 113 5.39 -1.19 -5.19
C VAL A 113 6.48 -0.27 -4.64
N ILE A 114 6.88 -0.46 -3.38
CA ILE A 114 7.84 0.45 -2.74
C ILE A 114 9.22 0.29 -3.38
N LYS A 115 9.68 -0.93 -3.69
CA LYS A 115 10.96 -1.15 -4.38
C LYS A 115 11.00 -0.43 -5.73
N GLU A 116 10.01 -0.67 -6.58
CA GLU A 116 9.97 -0.07 -7.92
C GLU A 116 9.80 1.46 -7.87
N LYS A 117 9.03 2.00 -6.91
CA LYS A 117 8.95 3.45 -6.69
C LYS A 117 10.28 4.03 -6.21
N GLU A 118 11.00 3.35 -5.32
CA GLU A 118 12.33 3.78 -4.86
C GLU A 118 13.38 3.72 -5.98
N ASP A 119 13.32 2.71 -6.83
CA ASP A 119 14.23 2.59 -7.97
C ASP A 119 13.99 3.72 -8.98
N GLU A 120 12.73 4.10 -9.24
CA GLU A 120 12.40 5.24 -10.09
C GLU A 120 12.77 6.59 -9.44
N GLU A 121 12.66 6.74 -8.11
CA GLU A 121 13.11 7.94 -7.39
C GLU A 121 14.64 8.14 -7.49
N ARG A 122 15.41 7.06 -7.55
CA ARG A 122 16.89 7.09 -7.60
C ARG A 122 17.46 7.24 -9.01
N ARG A 123 16.61 7.17 -10.04
CA ARG A 123 17.01 7.23 -11.44
C ARG A 123 17.30 8.66 -11.90
#